data_AF-A0A534IM85-F1
#
_entry.id   AF-A0A534IM85-F1
#
_cell.length_a   1.000
_cell.length_b   1.000
_cell.length_c   1.000
_cell.angle_alpha   90.00
_cell.angle_beta   90.00
_cell.angle_gamma   90.00
#
_symmetry.space_group_name_H-M   'P 1'
#
loop_
_entity.id
_entity.type
_entity.pdbx_description
1 polymer ?
#
loop_
_entity_poly.entity_id
_entity_poly.type
_entity_poly.pdbx_seq_one_letter_code
_entity_poly.pdbx_strand_id
1 'polypeptide(L)' 'MSAVLLAVFNEYGVADRVRTRLVGDGFPTDRVELTASCEPGRAALHPAASARARFAQYFLTLLNED' A
#
# COMPACT_ATOMS: atom_id res chain seq x y z
N MET A 1 -16.44 8.73 -4.30
CA MET A 1 -15.71 7.59 -3.72
C MET A 1 -14.90 6.89 -4.79
N SER A 2 -13.59 6.76 -4.59
CA SER A 2 -12.77 5.83 -5.37
C SER A 2 -12.85 4.46 -4.70
N ALA A 3 -13.09 3.39 -5.45
CA ALA A 3 -12.97 2.05 -4.91
C ALA A 3 -11.50 1.78 -4.55
N VAL A 4 -11.25 1.31 -3.33
CA VAL A 4 -9.92 0.83 -2.90
C VAL A 4 -9.89 -0.69 -3.03
N LEU A 5 -8.88 -1.21 -3.72
CA LEU A 5 -8.60 -2.64 -3.81
C LEU A 5 -7.35 -2.96 -3.00
N LEU A 6 -7.46 -3.89 -2.05
CA LEU A 6 -6.34 -4.35 -1.24
C LEU A 6 -6.02 -5.81 -1.55
N ALA A 7 -4.77 -6.09 -1.93
CA ALA A 7 -4.25 -7.44 -2.11
C ALA A 7 -3.07 -7.67 -1.18
N VAL A 8 -3.10 -8.77 -0.42
CA VAL A 8 -2.06 -9.13 0.56
C VAL A 8 -1.24 -10.29 0.00
N PHE A 9 0.09 -10.13 0.03
CA PHE A 9 1.04 -11.13 -0.44
C PHE A 9 2.03 -11.46 0.67
N ASN A 10 2.42 -12.74 0.76
CA ASN A 10 3.44 -13.19 1.72
C ASN A 10 4.86 -12.82 1.28
N GLU A 11 5.07 -12.64 -0.03
CA GLU A 11 6.38 -12.39 -0.62
C GLU A 11 6.39 -11.04 -1.34
N TYR A 12 7.32 -10.16 -0.94
CA TYR A 12 7.48 -8.84 -1.57
C TYR A 12 7.72 -8.93 -3.08
N GLY A 13 8.55 -9.89 -3.53
CA GLY A 13 8.84 -10.05 -4.95
C GLY A 13 7.62 -10.45 -5.79
N VAL A 14 6.62 -11.11 -5.21
CA VAL A 14 5.35 -11.39 -5.89
C VAL A 14 4.53 -10.10 -6.00
N ALA A 15 4.41 -9.36 -4.90
CA ALA A 15 3.65 -8.12 -4.84
C ALA A 15 4.21 -7.06 -5.80
N ASP A 16 5.53 -6.93 -5.89
CA ASP A 16 6.20 -6.02 -6.81
C ASP A 16 5.90 -6.35 -8.28
N ARG A 17 5.98 -7.64 -8.66
CA ARG A 17 5.61 -8.07 -10.02
C ARG A 17 4.15 -7.77 -10.34
N VAL A 18 3.23 -7.94 -9.38
CA VAL A 18 1.81 -7.60 -9.57
C VAL A 18 1.63 -6.09 -9.74
N ARG A 19 2.28 -5.26 -8.91
CA ARG A 19 2.28 -3.79 -9.07
C ARG A 19 2.73 -3.40 -10.49
N THR A 20 3.87 -3.93 -10.95
CA THR A 20 4.41 -3.64 -12.29
C THR A 20 3.43 -4.05 -13.38
N ARG A 21 2.78 -5.21 -13.25
CA ARG A 21 1.80 -5.68 -14.23
C ARG A 21 0.55 -4.80 -14.27
N LEU A 22 0.01 -4.40 -13.11
CA LEU A 22 -1.16 -3.50 -13.05
C LEU A 22 -0.88 -2.17 -13.75
N VAL A 23 0.30 -1.58 -13.50
CA VAL A 23 0.73 -0.36 -14.20
C VAL A 23 0.87 -0.60 -15.71
N GLY A 24 1.48 -1.72 -16.10
CA GLY A 24 1.60 -2.11 -17.51
C GLY A 24 0.25 -2.33 -18.22
N ASP A 25 -0.76 -2.79 -17.47
CA ASP A 25 -2.13 -2.99 -17.94
C ASP A 25 -2.95 -1.67 -17.97
N GLY A 26 -2.34 -0.54 -17.60
CA GLY A 26 -2.92 0.79 -17.72
C GLY A 26 -3.47 1.40 -16.43
N PHE A 27 -3.23 0.78 -15.26
CA PHE A 27 -3.56 1.42 -14.00
C PHE A 27 -2.64 2.63 -13.73
N PRO A 28 -3.20 3.77 -13.29
CA PRO A 28 -2.40 4.95 -12.97
C PRO A 28 -1.38 4.65 -11.85
N THR A 29 -0.12 5.04 -12.06
CA THR A 29 0.99 4.78 -11.13
C THR A 29 0.83 5.47 -9.78
N ASP A 30 0.08 6.57 -9.74
CA ASP A 30 -0.28 7.31 -8.52
C ASP A 30 -1.39 6.62 -7.71
N ARG A 31 -2.06 5.62 -8.30
CA ARG A 31 -3.16 4.85 -7.69
C ARG A 31 -2.78 3.41 -7.34
N VAL A 32 -1.60 2.93 -7.75
CA VAL A 32 -1.11 1.60 -7.39
C VAL A 32 0.04 1.74 -6.40
N GLU A 33 -0.22 1.40 -5.14
CA GLU A 33 0.77 1.46 -4.07
C GLU A 33 1.19 0.06 -3.61
N LEU A 34 2.49 -0.08 -3.31
CA LEU A 34 3.05 -1.26 -2.66
C LEU A 34 3.68 -0.83 -1.34
N THR A 35 3.26 -1.48 -0.27
CA THR A 35 3.68 -1.17 1.09
C THR A 35 4.12 -2.46 1.77
N ALA A 36 5.38 -2.50 2.22
CA ALA A 36 5.98 -3.66 2.87
C ALA A 36 6.93 -3.25 4.01
N SER A 37 7.32 -4.19 4.88
CA SER A 37 8.25 -3.86 5.98
C SER A 37 9.62 -3.40 5.50
N CYS A 38 10.11 -3.90 4.36
CA CYS A 38 11.36 -3.49 3.74
C CYS A 38 11.25 -2.17 2.96
N GLU A 39 10.05 -1.83 2.49
CA GLU A 39 9.76 -0.59 1.75
C GLU A 39 8.40 -0.05 2.23
N PRO A 40 8.39 0.76 3.31
CA PRO A 40 7.13 1.15 3.95
C PRO A 40 6.33 2.18 3.15
N GLY A 41 6.89 2.75 2.09
CA GLY A 41 6.19 3.68 1.19
C GLY A 41 5.51 4.83 1.94
N ARG A 42 4.24 5.12 1.59
CA ARG A 42 3.44 6.17 2.23
C ARG A 42 3.15 5.88 3.71
N ALA A 43 3.12 4.62 4.13
CA ALA A 43 2.94 4.29 5.54
C ALA A 43 4.08 4.85 6.41
N ALA A 44 5.30 5.04 5.88
CA ALA A 44 6.41 5.65 6.62
C ALA A 44 6.13 7.09 7.08
N LEU A 45 5.26 7.81 6.35
CA LEU A 45 5.01 9.24 6.52
C LEU A 45 4.04 9.54 7.69
N HIS A 46 3.34 8.52 8.20
CA HIS A 46 2.40 8.70 9.29
C HIS A 46 3.13 8.97 10.63
N PRO A 47 2.64 9.93 11.44
CA PRO A 47 3.22 10.22 12.73
C PRO A 47 2.83 9.13 13.75
N ALA A 48 3.68 8.12 13.91
CA ALA A 48 3.52 7.13 14.98
C ALA A 48 4.86 6.65 15.55
N ALA A 49 4.81 6.23 16.83
CA ALA A 49 5.97 5.87 17.65
C ALA A 49 6.68 4.56 17.23
N SER A 50 6.03 3.71 16.43
CA SER A 50 6.61 2.45 15.95
C SER A 50 6.22 2.19 14.50
N ALA A 51 7.03 1.38 13.79
CA ALA A 51 6.72 0.97 12.42
C ALA A 51 5.34 0.31 12.33
N ARG A 52 5.03 -0.63 13.24
CA ARG A 52 3.71 -1.29 13.32
C ARG A 52 2.57 -0.28 13.45
N ALA A 53 2.72 0.72 14.33
CA ALA A 53 1.69 1.74 14.53
C ALA A 53 1.49 2.59 13.28
N ARG A 54 2.55 2.89 12.53
CA ARG A 54 2.47 3.63 11.26
C ARG A 54 1.69 2.85 10.19
N PHE A 55 1.97 1.56 10.01
CA PHE A 55 1.20 0.71 9.08
C PHE A 55 -0.27 0.62 9.49
N ALA A 56 -0.52 0.37 10.78
CA ALA A 56 -1.89 0.28 11.29
C ALA A 56 -2.66 1.59 11.03
N GLN A 57 -2.06 2.74 11.32
CA GLN A 57 -2.67 4.04 11.08
C GLN A 57 -2.92 4.30 9.59
N TYR A 58 -1.93 4.03 8.73
CA TYR A 58 -2.07 4.20 7.27
C TYR A 58 -3.24 3.38 6.71
N PHE A 59 -3.33 2.08 7.01
CA PHE A 59 -4.40 1.23 6.49
C PHE A 59 -5.75 1.52 7.14
N LEU A 60 -5.80 1.91 8.42
CA LEU A 60 -7.04 2.36 9.05
C LEU A 60 -7.55 3.63 8.39
N THR A 61 -6.69 4.61 8.09
CA THR A 61 -7.09 5.81 7.35
C THR A 61 -7.55 5.45 5.94
N LEU A 62 -6.81 4.62 5.21
CA LEU A 62 -7.13 4.23 3.84
C LEU A 62 -8.47 3.48 3.71
N LEU A 63 -8.86 2.70 4.74
CA LEU A 63 -10.04 1.83 4.70
C LEU A 63 -11.25 2.38 5.47
N ASN A 64 -11.08 3.36 6.36
CA ASN A 64 -12.17 3.98 7.13
C ASN A 64 -12.56 5.37 6.63
N GLU A 65 -12.17 5.80 5.44
CA GLU A 65 -12.72 7.03 4.88
C GLU A 65 -14.22 6.84 4.57
N ASP A 66 -15.07 7.51 5.36
CA ASP A 66 -16.51 7.71 5.16
C ASP A 66 -16.84 8.39 3.82
#